data_AF-A0AAN8J894-F1
#
_entry.id   AF-A0AAN8J894-F1
#
_cell.length_a   1.000
_cell.length_b   1.000
_cell.length_c   1.000
_cell.angle_alpha   90.00
_cell.angle_beta   90.00
_cell.angle_gamma   90.00
#
_symmetry.space_group_name_H-M   'P 1'
#
loop_
_entity.id
_entity.type
_entity.pdbx_description
1 polymer ?
#
loop_
_entity_poly.entity_id
_entity_poly.type
_entity_poly.pdbx_seq_one_letter_code
_entity_poly.pdbx_strand_id
1 'polypeptide(L)'
;MNHDKSRDKNMSRTFIGKRGCCSICAFIFISMIFAVYLTYFRHPPADELIRMNNHRFSMDSSHNVKSDSSNARQSPELDTEKDTNVDLPEVVDKERAKWENFLREKNYVSIGEVFDSCDAKSRKLVGQTIMLKDEKHGGVKTRTFLNFTTESDVTDGEFFIDVKYNDNDLFDNHWELCGLTYYNDDGEEEVLADCPYPKGFHSYTKDRKIPDYLPKGKFETNIWITDQNKDAVLCGRSIFVL
;
A
#
# COMPACT_ATOMS: atom_id res chain seq x y z
N MET A 1 38.49 52.73 57.61
CA MET A 1 39.00 52.49 56.24
C MET A 1 38.01 51.56 55.54
N ASN A 2 37.08 52.13 54.78
CA ASN A 2 36.07 51.38 54.02
C ASN A 2 36.55 51.27 52.57
N HIS A 3 36.91 50.06 52.13
CA HIS A 3 37.20 49.75 50.75
C HIS A 3 35.89 49.35 50.06
N ASP A 4 35.26 50.31 49.39
CA ASP A 4 34.12 50.07 48.51
C ASP A 4 34.65 49.57 47.15
N LYS A 5 34.39 48.30 46.85
CA LYS A 5 34.91 47.60 45.68
C LYS A 5 33.82 47.62 44.60
N SER A 6 33.75 48.75 43.89
CA SER A 6 32.91 48.93 42.70
C SER A 6 33.20 47.82 41.69
N ARG A 7 32.19 46.99 41.44
CA ARG A 7 32.26 45.82 40.56
C ARG A 7 31.74 46.25 39.19
N ASP A 8 32.65 46.70 38.34
CA ASP A 8 32.35 47.08 36.96
C ASP A 8 31.75 45.89 36.20
N LYS A 9 30.44 45.91 36.01
CA LYS A 9 29.73 45.01 35.11
C LYS A 9 30.04 45.44 33.68
N ASN A 10 31.12 44.91 33.11
CA ASN A 10 31.38 44.95 31.67
C ASN A 10 30.28 44.19 30.93
N MET A 11 29.20 44.92 30.62
CA MET A 11 28.10 44.45 29.78
C MET A 11 28.60 44.45 28.34
N SER A 12 29.23 43.35 27.93
CA SER A 12 29.61 43.08 26.54
C SER A 12 28.37 43.15 25.66
N ARG A 13 28.13 44.31 25.05
CA ARG A 13 27.15 44.49 23.99
C ARG A 13 27.66 43.73 22.77
N THR A 14 27.26 42.46 22.64
CA THR A 14 27.39 41.71 21.38
C THR A 14 26.55 42.40 20.32
N PHE A 15 27.20 43.24 19.52
CA PHE A 15 26.65 43.77 18.28
C PHE A 15 26.44 42.58 17.32
N ILE A 16 25.22 42.05 17.28
CA ILE A 16 24.80 41.14 16.23
C ILE A 16 24.70 42.00 14.96
N GLY A 17 25.81 42.09 14.22
CA GLY A 17 25.82 42.77 12.93
C GLY A 17 24.78 42.14 12.00
N LYS A 18 24.31 42.88 10.98
CA LYS A 18 23.26 42.44 10.03
C LYS A 18 23.47 41.04 9.43
N ARG A 19 24.71 40.52 9.42
CA ARG A 19 25.04 39.14 9.01
C ARG A 19 24.56 38.06 9.98
N GLY A 20 24.46 38.35 11.28
CA GLY A 20 24.01 37.39 12.30
C GLY A 20 22.52 37.07 12.24
N CYS A 21 21.68 38.03 11.84
CA CYS A 21 20.24 37.81 11.71
C CYS A 21 19.91 36.77 10.60
N CYS A 22 20.60 36.87 9.46
CA CYS A 22 20.42 35.92 8.35
C CYS A 22 20.80 34.49 8.74
N SER A 23 21.90 34.33 9.50
CA SER A 23 22.36 33.01 9.96
C SER A 23 21.38 32.34 10.92
N ILE A 24 20.73 33.11 11.81
CA ILE A 24 19.75 32.58 12.77
C ILE A 24 18.50 32.11 12.03
N CYS A 25 17.98 32.89 11.08
CA CYS A 25 16.82 32.49 10.29
C CYS A 25 17.06 31.19 9.49
N ALA A 26 18.25 31.06 8.87
CA ALA A 26 18.62 29.84 8.16
C ALA A 26 18.67 28.61 9.09
N PHE A 27 19.24 28.76 10.28
CA PHE A 27 19.30 27.67 11.26
C PHE A 27 17.91 27.24 11.75
N ILE A 28 17.01 28.19 12.01
CA ILE A 28 15.62 27.89 12.40
C ILE A 28 14.92 27.14 11.27
N PHE A 29 15.07 27.58 10.02
CA PHE A 29 14.46 26.93 8.87
C PHE A 29 14.98 25.49 8.67
N ILE A 30 16.29 25.27 8.76
CA ILE A 30 16.90 23.93 8.70
C ILE A 30 16.37 23.05 9.84
N SER A 31 16.26 23.60 11.05
CA SER A 31 15.73 22.87 12.21
C SER A 31 14.25 22.49 12.04
N MET A 32 13.45 23.37 11.43
CA MET A 32 12.05 23.07 11.10
C MET A 32 11.93 21.95 10.07
N ILE A 33 12.71 22.00 8.99
CA ILE A 33 12.75 20.91 7.99
C ILE A 33 13.18 19.60 8.64
N PHE A 34 14.22 19.63 9.47
CA PHE A 34 14.71 18.44 10.17
C PHE A 34 13.66 17.86 11.13
N ALA A 35 12.95 18.70 11.87
CA ALA A 35 11.87 18.26 12.76
C ALA A 35 10.71 17.62 11.98
N VAL A 36 10.31 18.23 10.85
CA VAL A 36 9.31 17.63 9.94
C VAL A 36 9.81 16.29 9.42
N TYR A 37 11.06 16.20 8.97
CA TYR A 37 11.67 14.97 8.48
C TYR A 37 11.60 13.84 9.53
N LEU A 38 12.06 14.12 10.75
CA LEU A 38 12.05 13.13 11.83
C LEU A 38 10.63 12.73 12.27
N THR A 39 9.67 13.64 12.18
CA THR A 39 8.29 13.36 12.60
C THR A 39 7.60 12.44 11.60
N TYR A 40 7.69 12.78 10.31
CA TYR A 40 6.93 12.12 9.24
C TYR A 40 7.63 10.94 8.59
N PHE A 41 8.96 10.92 8.49
CA PHE A 41 9.69 9.93 7.69
C PHE A 41 10.52 8.94 8.52
N ARG A 42 10.69 9.18 9.83
CA ARG A 42 11.39 8.22 10.69
C ARG A 42 10.46 7.08 11.08
N HIS A 43 10.41 6.03 10.28
CA HIS A 43 9.60 4.85 10.54
C HIS A 43 9.98 4.13 11.85
N PRO A 44 9.01 3.47 12.51
CA PRO A 44 9.28 2.45 13.52
C PRO A 44 10.15 1.31 12.96
N PRO A 45 10.78 0.50 13.83
CA PRO A 45 11.45 -0.73 13.41
C PRO A 45 10.50 -1.67 12.64
N ALA A 46 11.06 -2.48 11.74
CA ALA A 46 10.30 -3.39 10.88
C ALA A 46 9.32 -4.30 11.64
N ASP A 47 9.74 -4.85 12.78
CA ASP A 47 8.90 -5.73 13.60
C ASP A 47 7.66 -4.99 14.15
N GLU A 48 7.80 -3.70 14.47
CA GLU A 48 6.68 -2.86 14.92
C GLU A 48 5.72 -2.54 13.77
N LEU A 49 6.25 -2.24 12.57
CA LEU A 49 5.45 -2.03 11.36
C LEU A 49 4.62 -3.27 11.01
N ILE A 50 5.25 -4.45 11.02
CA ILE A 50 4.57 -5.73 10.77
C ILE A 50 3.47 -5.94 11.81
N ARG A 51 3.76 -5.69 13.10
CA ARG A 51 2.77 -5.79 14.18
C ARG A 51 1.60 -4.83 14.00
N MET A 52 1.84 -3.58 13.60
CA MET A 52 0.78 -2.58 13.35
C MET A 52 -0.17 -3.02 12.23
N ASN A 53 0.36 -3.70 11.20
CA ASN A 53 -0.45 -4.20 10.09
C ASN A 53 -1.22 -5.49 10.44
N ASN A 54 -0.67 -6.33 11.32
CA ASN A 54 -1.33 -7.58 11.74
C ASN A 54 -2.69 -7.35 12.44
N HIS A 55 -2.79 -6.30 13.26
CA HIS A 55 -4.01 -6.02 14.03
C HIS A 55 -5.21 -5.61 13.16
N ARG A 56 -4.96 -4.96 12.02
CA ARG A 56 -6.04 -4.42 11.19
C ARG A 56 -6.85 -5.50 10.48
N PHE A 57 -6.17 -6.48 9.91
CA PHE A 57 -6.85 -7.55 9.18
C PHE A 57 -7.69 -8.45 10.10
N SER A 58 -7.33 -8.57 11.38
CA SER A 58 -8.18 -9.25 12.35
C SER A 58 -9.52 -8.56 12.61
N MET A 59 -9.61 -7.24 12.44
CA MET A 59 -10.84 -6.48 12.68
C MET A 59 -11.74 -6.39 11.43
N ASP A 60 -11.15 -6.20 10.25
CA ASP A 60 -11.92 -6.08 9.00
C ASP A 60 -12.55 -7.42 8.57
N SER A 61 -11.91 -8.57 8.85
CA SER A 61 -12.53 -9.89 8.61
C SER A 61 -13.76 -10.15 9.47
N SER A 62 -13.92 -9.45 10.60
CA SER A 62 -15.12 -9.59 11.45
C SER A 62 -16.32 -8.78 10.96
N HIS A 63 -16.13 -7.81 10.06
CA HIS A 63 -17.18 -6.86 9.69
C HIS A 63 -17.85 -7.13 8.33
N ASN A 64 -17.35 -8.06 7.51
CA ASN A 64 -17.90 -8.34 6.18
C ASN A 64 -18.95 -9.48 6.10
N VAL A 65 -19.50 -9.95 7.23
CA VAL A 65 -20.63 -10.92 7.22
C VAL A 65 -22.01 -10.22 7.34
N LYS A 66 -22.06 -8.89 7.34
CA LYS A 66 -23.33 -8.17 7.18
C LYS A 66 -23.24 -7.25 5.97
N SER A 67 -23.59 -7.80 4.82
CA SER A 67 -23.84 -7.05 3.60
C SER A 67 -24.98 -6.05 3.87
N ASP A 68 -24.63 -4.78 4.06
CA ASP A 68 -25.58 -3.67 4.12
C ASP A 68 -26.15 -3.43 2.72
N SER A 69 -27.22 -4.18 2.42
CA SER A 69 -28.13 -3.94 1.31
C SER A 69 -29.11 -2.80 1.66
N SER A 70 -28.58 -1.62 1.99
CA SER A 70 -29.44 -0.45 2.24
C SER A 70 -28.73 0.86 1.90
N ASN A 71 -28.78 1.24 0.63
CA ASN A 71 -29.12 2.60 0.19
C ASN A 71 -29.16 2.69 -1.33
N ALA A 72 -30.17 2.05 -1.93
CA ALA A 72 -30.67 2.42 -3.25
C ALA A 72 -31.95 3.24 -3.06
N ARG A 73 -31.96 4.44 -3.63
CA ARG A 73 -33.09 5.38 -3.66
C ARG A 73 -34.40 4.67 -4.02
N GLN A 74 -35.42 4.92 -3.22
CA GLN A 74 -36.82 4.56 -3.47
C GLN A 74 -37.26 5.02 -4.87
N SER A 75 -37.74 4.08 -5.66
CA SER A 75 -38.76 4.28 -6.69
C SER A 75 -39.80 3.15 -6.52
N PRO A 76 -41.12 3.43 -6.54
CA PRO A 76 -42.11 2.45 -6.11
C PRO A 76 -42.56 1.49 -7.22
N GLU A 77 -42.70 0.23 -6.80
CA GLU A 77 -43.63 -0.83 -7.23
C GLU A 77 -43.72 -1.21 -8.73
N LEU A 78 -43.23 -2.42 -9.05
CA LEU A 78 -44.03 -3.42 -9.79
C LEU A 78 -43.49 -4.86 -9.59
N ASP A 79 -44.27 -5.65 -8.86
CA ASP A 79 -44.51 -7.10 -8.89
C ASP A 79 -43.37 -8.12 -9.17
N THR A 80 -42.91 -8.69 -8.05
CA THR A 80 -42.83 -10.13 -7.77
C THR A 80 -42.22 -11.05 -8.83
N GLU A 81 -40.90 -11.02 -8.98
CA GLU A 81 -40.14 -12.23 -9.34
C GLU A 81 -39.54 -12.86 -8.08
N LYS A 82 -39.81 -14.16 -7.95
CA LYS A 82 -39.46 -15.02 -6.82
C LYS A 82 -37.95 -15.29 -6.90
N ASP A 83 -37.20 -14.44 -6.20
CA ASP A 83 -35.75 -14.47 -6.08
C ASP A 83 -35.29 -15.83 -5.52
N THR A 84 -34.85 -16.71 -6.42
CA THR A 84 -34.07 -17.88 -6.04
C THR A 84 -32.79 -17.37 -5.41
N ASN A 85 -32.69 -17.50 -4.07
CA ASN A 85 -31.42 -17.52 -3.34
C ASN A 85 -30.52 -18.57 -3.99
N VAL A 86 -29.80 -18.18 -5.03
CA VAL A 86 -28.69 -18.95 -5.58
C VAL A 86 -27.59 -18.80 -4.55
N ASP A 87 -27.35 -19.87 -3.79
CA ASP A 87 -26.25 -20.01 -2.84
C ASP A 87 -24.92 -19.73 -3.57
N LEU A 88 -24.54 -18.45 -3.60
CA LEU A 88 -23.23 -17.99 -4.03
C LEU A 88 -22.36 -17.69 -2.78
N PRO A 89 -21.85 -18.73 -2.05
CA PRO A 89 -20.62 -18.50 -1.25
C PRO A 89 -19.59 -19.66 -1.18
N GLU A 90 -19.92 -20.92 -1.47
CA GLU A 90 -19.07 -22.03 -0.99
C GLU A 90 -17.69 -22.15 -1.66
N VAL A 91 -17.54 -21.74 -2.93
CA VAL A 91 -16.27 -21.88 -3.67
C VAL A 91 -15.27 -20.78 -3.28
N VAL A 92 -15.75 -19.56 -3.06
CA VAL A 92 -14.91 -18.41 -2.68
C VAL A 92 -14.26 -18.65 -1.32
N ASP A 93 -15.00 -19.29 -0.40
CA ASP A 93 -14.52 -19.58 0.94
C ASP A 93 -13.37 -20.61 0.98
N LYS A 94 -13.35 -21.57 0.03
CA LYS A 94 -12.32 -22.63 0.00
C LYS A 94 -10.94 -22.10 -0.37
N GLU A 95 -10.84 -21.24 -1.38
CA GLU A 95 -9.54 -20.67 -1.78
C GLU A 95 -9.01 -19.68 -0.73
N ARG A 96 -9.92 -18.88 -0.13
CA ARG A 96 -9.57 -18.01 1.00
C ARG A 96 -9.00 -18.79 2.19
N ALA A 97 -9.65 -19.89 2.58
CA ALA A 97 -9.17 -20.72 3.68
C ALA A 97 -7.76 -21.30 3.43
N LYS A 98 -7.42 -21.66 2.18
CA LYS A 98 -6.06 -22.13 1.83
C LYS A 98 -5.02 -21.03 2.03
N TRP A 99 -5.30 -19.82 1.54
CA TRP A 99 -4.42 -18.67 1.73
C TRP A 99 -4.26 -18.31 3.20
N GLU A 100 -5.35 -18.28 3.97
CA GLU A 100 -5.30 -18.01 5.41
C GLU A 100 -4.49 -19.07 6.17
N ASN A 101 -4.62 -20.35 5.81
CA ASN A 101 -3.80 -21.41 6.38
C ASN A 101 -2.31 -21.20 6.06
N PHE A 102 -1.98 -20.92 4.80
CA PHE A 102 -0.61 -20.62 4.38
C PHE A 102 0.00 -19.43 5.15
N LEU A 103 -0.75 -18.32 5.26
CA LEU A 103 -0.30 -17.13 5.99
C LEU A 103 -0.07 -17.43 7.47
N ARG A 104 -1.01 -18.15 8.10
CA ARG A 104 -0.93 -18.54 9.52
C ARG A 104 0.24 -19.47 9.80
N GLU A 105 0.45 -20.49 8.97
CA GLU A 105 1.57 -21.43 9.12
C GLU A 105 2.94 -20.75 9.03
N LYS A 106 3.03 -19.66 8.24
CA LYS A 106 4.27 -18.90 8.05
C LYS A 106 4.38 -17.67 8.96
N ASN A 107 3.39 -17.38 9.79
CA ASN A 107 3.27 -16.14 10.57
C ASN A 107 3.45 -14.88 9.69
N TYR A 108 2.86 -14.90 8.49
CA TYR A 108 2.90 -13.75 7.60
C TYR A 108 1.76 -12.78 7.88
N VAL A 109 2.06 -11.49 7.75
CA VAL A 109 1.07 -10.42 7.80
C VAL A 109 0.64 -10.10 6.38
N SER A 110 -0.59 -10.46 6.04
CA SER A 110 -1.20 -10.01 4.78
C SER A 110 -1.48 -8.51 4.85
N ILE A 111 -1.24 -7.84 3.73
CA ILE A 111 -1.55 -6.43 3.51
C ILE A 111 -2.35 -6.22 2.22
N GLY A 112 -2.72 -7.28 1.51
CA GLY A 112 -3.46 -7.17 0.27
C GLY A 112 -3.87 -8.49 -0.35
N GLU A 113 -4.89 -8.42 -1.18
CA GLU A 113 -5.52 -9.55 -1.86
C GLU A 113 -5.56 -9.28 -3.36
N VAL A 114 -5.37 -10.33 -4.16
CA VAL A 114 -5.49 -10.27 -5.62
C VAL A 114 -6.53 -11.29 -6.08
N PHE A 115 -7.41 -10.85 -6.96
CA PHE A 115 -8.55 -11.59 -7.49
C PHE A 115 -8.46 -11.76 -9.00
N ASP A 116 -9.08 -12.82 -9.54
CA ASP A 116 -9.18 -13.08 -10.99
C ASP A 116 -10.27 -12.26 -11.71
N SER A 117 -10.99 -11.41 -10.98
CA SER A 117 -12.02 -10.53 -11.51
C SER A 117 -12.28 -9.36 -10.56
N CYS A 118 -12.76 -8.24 -11.11
CA CYS A 118 -13.21 -7.08 -10.35
C CYS A 118 -14.65 -7.23 -9.84
N ASP A 119 -15.43 -8.18 -10.37
CA ASP A 119 -16.79 -8.41 -9.92
C ASP A 119 -16.81 -9.13 -8.56
N ALA A 120 -17.28 -8.42 -7.54
CA ALA A 120 -17.36 -8.93 -6.17
C ALA A 120 -18.17 -10.22 -6.04
N LYS A 121 -19.10 -10.52 -6.96
CA LYS A 121 -19.95 -11.71 -6.91
C LYS A 121 -19.25 -12.97 -7.43
N SER A 122 -18.36 -12.81 -8.41
CA SER A 122 -17.78 -13.94 -9.15
C SER A 122 -16.27 -14.11 -8.95
N ARG A 123 -15.60 -13.12 -8.37
CA ARG A 123 -14.15 -13.13 -8.16
C ARG A 123 -13.68 -14.23 -7.22
N LYS A 124 -12.53 -14.83 -7.55
CA LYS A 124 -11.79 -15.81 -6.75
C LYS A 124 -10.48 -15.21 -6.31
N LEU A 125 -10.08 -15.49 -5.08
CA LEU A 125 -8.80 -15.06 -4.54
C LEU A 125 -7.66 -15.89 -5.17
N VAL A 126 -6.84 -15.23 -5.99
CA VAL A 126 -5.71 -15.84 -6.72
C VAL A 126 -4.35 -15.43 -6.17
N GLY A 127 -4.28 -14.39 -5.34
CA GLY A 127 -3.02 -13.94 -4.79
C GLY A 127 -3.14 -13.20 -3.46
N GLN A 128 -2.01 -13.08 -2.78
CA GLN A 128 -1.85 -12.42 -1.50
C GLN A 128 -0.57 -11.59 -1.51
N THR A 129 -0.64 -10.37 -0.98
CA THR A 129 0.52 -9.53 -0.72
C THR A 129 0.79 -9.50 0.77
N ILE A 130 2.01 -9.82 1.17
CA ILE A 130 2.43 -9.84 2.57
C ILE A 130 3.50 -8.78 2.84
N MET A 131 3.62 -8.37 4.09
CA MET A 131 4.70 -7.52 4.58
C MET A 131 5.75 -8.36 5.32
N LEU A 132 7.02 -8.15 4.98
CA LEU A 132 8.18 -8.82 5.55
C LEU A 132 9.25 -7.81 5.93
N LYS A 133 10.16 -8.20 6.82
CA LYS A 133 11.38 -7.42 7.11
C LYS A 133 12.33 -7.50 5.90
N ASP A 134 12.89 -6.37 5.52
CA ASP A 134 13.97 -6.34 4.52
C ASP A 134 15.32 -6.45 5.23
N GLU A 135 15.84 -7.68 5.33
CA GLU A 135 17.14 -7.94 5.96
C GLU A 135 18.32 -7.36 5.17
N LYS A 136 18.17 -7.09 3.87
CA LYS A 136 19.26 -6.57 3.02
C LYS A 136 19.43 -5.07 3.22
N HIS A 137 18.33 -4.32 3.26
CA HIS A 137 18.37 -2.86 3.28
C HIS A 137 17.88 -2.23 4.59
N GLY A 138 17.34 -3.02 5.52
CA GLY A 138 16.57 -2.52 6.65
C GLY A 138 15.15 -2.12 6.25
N GLY A 139 14.31 -1.83 7.24
CA GLY A 139 12.91 -1.50 7.00
C GLY A 139 12.06 -2.72 6.61
N VAL A 140 11.07 -2.50 5.74
CA VAL A 140 10.11 -3.52 5.31
C VAL A 140 10.07 -3.63 3.78
N LYS A 141 9.68 -4.81 3.31
CA LYS A 141 9.37 -5.10 1.91
C LYS A 141 8.04 -5.80 1.81
N THR A 142 7.41 -5.71 0.64
CA THR A 142 6.26 -6.54 0.30
C THR A 142 6.71 -7.76 -0.48
N ARG A 143 5.97 -8.86 -0.33
CA ARG A 143 6.07 -10.04 -1.20
C ARG A 143 4.68 -10.37 -1.69
N THR A 144 4.49 -10.38 -3.01
CA THR A 144 3.23 -10.79 -3.63
C THR A 144 3.38 -12.21 -4.15
N PHE A 145 2.49 -13.10 -3.71
CA PHE A 145 2.26 -14.41 -4.30
C PHE A 145 1.03 -14.33 -5.19
N LEU A 146 1.11 -14.83 -6.41
CA LEU A 146 0.03 -14.73 -7.38
C LEU A 146 -0.05 -16.03 -8.21
N ASN A 147 -1.20 -16.69 -8.16
CA ASN A 147 -1.50 -17.95 -8.84
C ASN A 147 -2.81 -17.80 -9.63
N PHE A 148 -2.72 -17.49 -10.93
CA PHE A 148 -3.91 -17.25 -11.76
C PHE A 148 -3.89 -18.08 -13.03
N THR A 149 -5.05 -18.23 -13.66
CA THR A 149 -5.20 -18.95 -14.92
C THR A 149 -5.79 -18.00 -15.96
N THR A 150 -5.19 -17.95 -17.14
CA THR A 150 -5.74 -17.21 -18.29
C THR A 150 -6.52 -18.15 -19.21
N GLU A 151 -7.69 -17.71 -19.67
CA GLU A 151 -8.55 -18.50 -20.57
C GLU A 151 -8.12 -18.41 -22.04
N SER A 152 -7.36 -17.37 -22.37
CA SER A 152 -6.76 -17.11 -23.68
C SER A 152 -5.35 -16.54 -23.52
N ASP A 153 -4.59 -16.51 -24.61
CA ASP A 153 -3.32 -15.79 -24.62
C ASP A 153 -3.57 -14.29 -24.37
N VAL A 154 -2.85 -13.71 -23.42
CA VAL A 154 -2.87 -12.27 -23.15
C VAL A 154 -1.68 -11.65 -23.86
N THR A 155 -1.94 -11.01 -24.99
CA THR A 155 -0.89 -10.46 -25.87
C THR A 155 -0.69 -8.96 -25.68
N ASP A 156 -1.68 -8.29 -25.11
CA ASP A 156 -1.72 -6.86 -24.82
C ASP A 156 -2.63 -6.59 -23.61
N GLY A 157 -2.68 -5.37 -23.11
CA GLY A 157 -3.55 -4.99 -22.01
C GLY A 157 -3.16 -3.66 -21.36
N GLU A 158 -3.90 -3.26 -20.33
CA GLU A 158 -3.60 -2.06 -19.56
C GLU A 158 -3.47 -2.41 -18.06
N PHE A 159 -2.49 -1.81 -17.39
CA PHE A 159 -2.33 -1.85 -15.94
C PHE A 159 -2.77 -0.52 -15.35
N PHE A 160 -3.77 -0.55 -14.48
CA PHE A 160 -4.30 0.62 -13.76
C PHE A 160 -3.93 0.55 -12.29
N ILE A 161 -3.62 1.71 -11.70
CA ILE A 161 -3.36 1.84 -10.26
C ILE A 161 -4.00 3.13 -9.71
N ASP A 162 -4.68 2.98 -8.59
CA ASP A 162 -5.18 4.06 -7.73
C ASP A 162 -4.55 3.91 -6.35
N VAL A 163 -3.89 4.95 -5.86
CA VAL A 163 -3.23 5.00 -4.56
C VAL A 163 -3.79 6.15 -3.74
N LYS A 164 -4.18 5.84 -2.50
CA LYS A 164 -4.64 6.80 -1.49
C LYS A 164 -3.70 6.84 -0.30
N TYR A 165 -3.47 8.05 0.22
CA TYR A 165 -2.74 8.32 1.44
C TYR A 165 -3.63 9.04 2.45
N ASN A 166 -3.87 8.39 3.60
CA ASN A 166 -4.83 8.84 4.62
C ASN A 166 -6.17 9.26 4.00
N ASP A 167 -6.71 8.40 3.13
CA ASP A 167 -7.98 8.55 2.43
C ASP A 167 -8.03 9.71 1.41
N ASN A 168 -6.89 10.37 1.13
CA ASN A 168 -6.75 11.34 0.04
C ASN A 168 -6.11 10.67 -1.18
N ASP A 169 -6.57 10.99 -2.37
CA ASP A 169 -5.97 10.47 -3.61
C ASP A 169 -4.53 11.00 -3.74
N LEU A 170 -3.57 10.09 -3.88
CA LEU A 170 -2.14 10.40 -3.96
C LEU A 170 -1.63 10.24 -5.39
N PHE A 171 -2.06 9.17 -6.06
CA PHE A 171 -1.56 8.79 -7.37
C PHE A 171 -2.61 7.97 -8.12
N ASP A 172 -2.87 8.31 -9.38
CA ASP A 172 -3.74 7.57 -10.29
C ASP A 172 -3.05 7.57 -11.67
N ASN A 173 -2.80 6.38 -12.20
CA ASN A 173 -2.18 6.25 -13.52
C ASN A 173 -2.53 4.91 -14.19
N HIS A 174 -2.27 4.84 -15.49
CA HIS A 174 -2.35 3.61 -16.26
C HIS A 174 -1.18 3.51 -17.24
N TRP A 175 -0.83 2.29 -17.61
CA TRP A 175 0.21 1.99 -18.59
C TRP A 175 -0.20 0.78 -19.43
N GLU A 176 0.43 0.63 -20.60
CA GLU A 176 0.37 -0.62 -21.34
C GLU A 176 0.98 -1.74 -20.50
N LEU A 177 0.25 -2.86 -20.37
CA LEU A 177 0.69 -4.02 -19.58
C LEU A 177 1.98 -4.59 -20.17
N CYS A 178 1.97 -4.79 -21.50
CA CYS A 178 3.04 -5.43 -22.23
C CYS A 178 4.10 -4.40 -22.62
N GLY A 179 5.09 -4.21 -21.74
CA GLY A 179 6.08 -3.14 -21.87
C GLY A 179 6.35 -2.41 -20.56
N LEU A 180 5.63 -2.78 -19.50
CA LEU A 180 5.90 -2.27 -18.16
C LEU A 180 7.26 -2.79 -17.69
N THR A 181 8.24 -1.90 -17.58
CA THR A 181 9.55 -2.16 -17.00
C THR A 181 9.79 -1.25 -15.79
N TYR A 182 10.67 -1.66 -14.89
CA TYR A 182 11.10 -0.84 -13.77
C TYR A 182 12.58 -1.07 -13.49
N TYR A 183 13.24 -0.08 -12.90
CA TYR A 183 14.61 -0.22 -12.44
C TYR A 183 14.63 -0.73 -11.01
N ASN A 184 15.36 -1.82 -10.74
CA ASN A 184 15.57 -2.32 -9.39
C ASN A 184 16.59 -1.44 -8.62
N ASP A 185 16.83 -1.76 -7.34
CA ASP A 185 17.76 -1.00 -6.49
C ASP A 185 19.21 -1.02 -7.03
N ASP A 186 19.56 -2.03 -7.84
CA ASP A 186 20.87 -2.17 -8.48
C ASP A 186 20.95 -1.42 -9.83
N GLY A 187 19.86 -0.74 -10.22
CA GLY A 187 19.75 0.04 -11.46
C GLY A 187 19.51 -0.81 -12.71
N GLU A 188 19.23 -2.10 -12.55
CA GLU A 188 18.92 -3.01 -13.64
C GLU A 188 17.45 -2.91 -14.02
N GLU A 189 17.18 -2.88 -15.32
CA GLU A 189 15.82 -2.90 -15.85
C GLU A 189 15.24 -4.30 -15.72
N GLU A 190 14.10 -4.39 -15.03
CA GLU A 190 13.34 -5.62 -14.86
C GLU A 190 11.96 -5.46 -15.50
N VAL A 191 11.60 -6.45 -16.32
CA VAL A 191 10.27 -6.53 -16.94
C VAL A 191 9.25 -6.93 -15.86
N LEU A 192 8.22 -6.11 -15.66
CA LEU A 192 7.12 -6.39 -14.75
C LEU A 192 6.15 -7.42 -15.33
N ALA A 193 5.92 -7.33 -16.64
CA ALA A 193 4.99 -8.18 -17.38
C ALA A 193 5.61 -8.64 -18.70
N ASP A 194 5.99 -9.92 -18.75
CA ASP A 194 6.61 -10.54 -19.91
C ASP A 194 5.52 -11.11 -20.83
N CYS A 195 5.03 -10.28 -21.76
CA CYS A 195 4.01 -10.67 -22.71
C CYS A 195 4.62 -11.36 -23.95
N PRO A 196 3.89 -12.30 -24.57
CA PRO A 196 2.51 -12.72 -24.25
C PRO A 196 2.44 -13.70 -23.07
N TYR A 197 1.37 -13.60 -22.26
CA TYR A 197 1.05 -14.66 -21.30
C TYR A 197 0.29 -15.77 -22.02
N PRO A 198 0.86 -16.97 -22.17
CA PRO A 198 0.14 -18.06 -22.82
C PRO A 198 -1.08 -18.48 -22.01
N LYS A 199 -2.12 -18.98 -22.68
CA LYS A 199 -3.27 -19.60 -22.03
C LYS A 199 -2.81 -20.67 -21.04
N GLY A 200 -3.33 -20.61 -19.81
CA GLY A 200 -3.09 -21.63 -18.80
C GLY A 200 -2.74 -21.05 -17.44
N PHE A 201 -2.15 -21.89 -16.59
CA PHE A 201 -1.82 -21.55 -15.20
C PHE A 201 -0.47 -20.81 -15.10
N HIS A 202 -0.46 -19.75 -14.32
CA HIS A 202 0.71 -18.93 -14.03
C HIS A 202 0.91 -18.76 -12.53
N SER A 203 2.17 -18.75 -12.10
CA SER A 203 2.56 -18.60 -10.68
C SER A 203 3.74 -17.65 -10.57
N TYR A 204 3.54 -16.55 -9.83
CA TYR A 204 4.55 -15.53 -9.60
C TYR A 204 4.78 -15.31 -8.10
N THR A 205 6.03 -15.01 -7.77
CA THR A 205 6.40 -14.48 -6.46
C THR A 205 7.34 -13.31 -6.68
N LYS A 206 6.96 -12.12 -6.22
CA LYS A 206 7.77 -10.90 -6.41
C LYS A 206 7.93 -10.15 -5.10
N ASP A 207 9.17 -9.79 -4.79
CA ASP A 207 9.51 -8.91 -3.69
C ASP A 207 9.59 -7.47 -4.19
N ARG A 208 9.10 -6.52 -3.39
CA ARG A 208 9.25 -5.08 -3.63
C ARG A 208 9.64 -4.38 -2.34
N LYS A 209 10.74 -3.64 -2.38
CA LYS A 209 11.14 -2.78 -1.26
C LYS A 209 10.12 -1.66 -1.09
N ILE A 210 9.72 -1.39 0.15
CA ILE A 210 8.97 -0.18 0.47
C ILE A 210 9.99 0.95 0.70
N PRO A 211 9.93 2.06 -0.06
CA PRO A 211 10.91 3.11 0.10
C PRO A 211 10.83 3.80 1.47
N ASP A 212 11.98 4.00 2.12
CA ASP A 212 12.07 4.61 3.45
C ASP A 212 11.69 6.11 3.47
N TYR A 213 11.58 6.74 2.28
CA TYR A 213 11.16 8.12 2.14
C TYR A 213 9.64 8.29 2.06
N LEU A 214 8.86 7.20 2.12
CA LEU A 214 7.41 7.34 2.25
C LEU A 214 7.08 7.94 3.63
N PRO A 215 6.07 8.82 3.75
CA PRO A 215 5.64 9.31 5.05
C PRO A 215 4.84 8.23 5.79
N LYS A 216 4.87 8.30 7.12
CA LYS A 216 3.98 7.50 7.98
C LYS A 216 2.51 7.78 7.67
N GLY A 217 1.69 6.73 7.70
CA GLY A 217 0.26 6.85 7.48
C GLY A 217 -0.35 5.61 6.85
N LYS A 218 -1.65 5.70 6.56
CA LYS A 218 -2.41 4.66 5.87
C LYS A 218 -2.19 4.83 4.36
N PHE A 219 -1.77 3.76 3.70
CA PHE A 219 -1.78 3.62 2.26
C PHE A 219 -2.85 2.61 1.87
N GLU A 220 -3.59 2.93 0.82
CA GLU A 220 -4.54 2.04 0.18
C GLU A 220 -4.25 2.05 -1.31
N THR A 221 -4.21 0.88 -1.93
CA THR A 221 -3.91 0.74 -3.35
C THR A 221 -4.93 -0.19 -3.97
N ASN A 222 -5.55 0.26 -5.05
CA ASN A 222 -6.38 -0.56 -5.92
C ASN A 222 -5.63 -0.72 -7.24
N ILE A 223 -5.56 -1.93 -7.75
CA ILE A 223 -5.01 -2.23 -9.06
C ILE A 223 -6.04 -3.04 -9.85
N TRP A 224 -6.06 -2.84 -11.16
CA TRP A 224 -6.71 -3.79 -12.05
C TRP A 224 -5.96 -3.86 -13.37
N ILE A 225 -5.98 -5.05 -13.96
CA ILE A 225 -5.31 -5.35 -15.22
C ILE A 225 -6.38 -5.78 -16.19
N THR A 226 -6.33 -5.21 -17.39
CA THR A 226 -7.17 -5.62 -18.52
C THR A 226 -6.35 -6.38 -19.56
N ASP A 227 -7.01 -7.23 -20.34
CA ASP A 227 -6.41 -7.87 -21.52
C ASP A 227 -6.59 -7.00 -22.79
N GLN A 228 -6.20 -7.56 -23.94
CA GLN A 228 -6.38 -6.93 -25.26
C GLN A 228 -7.84 -6.61 -25.62
N ASN A 229 -8.82 -7.22 -24.95
CA ASN A 229 -10.26 -6.99 -25.17
C ASN A 229 -10.84 -5.97 -24.17
N LYS A 230 -10.01 -5.44 -23.27
CA LYS A 230 -10.39 -4.57 -22.14
C LYS A 230 -11.19 -5.28 -21.05
N ASP A 231 -11.15 -6.60 -21.02
CA ASP A 231 -11.76 -7.39 -19.96
C ASP A 231 -10.81 -7.44 -18.76
N ALA A 232 -11.32 -7.20 -17.56
CA ALA A 232 -10.51 -7.22 -16.34
C ALA A 232 -10.11 -8.65 -15.99
N VAL A 233 -8.81 -8.96 -16.04
CA VAL A 233 -8.26 -10.30 -15.78
C VAL A 233 -7.72 -10.46 -14.36
N LEU A 234 -7.30 -9.36 -13.73
CA LEU A 234 -6.82 -9.36 -12.35
C LEU A 234 -7.22 -8.07 -11.67
N CYS A 235 -7.65 -8.15 -10.41
CA CYS A 235 -7.97 -6.99 -9.59
C CYS A 235 -7.38 -7.18 -8.20
N GLY A 236 -6.63 -6.19 -7.72
CA GLY A 236 -5.95 -6.25 -6.44
C GLY A 236 -6.33 -5.08 -5.56
N ARG A 237 -6.38 -5.34 -4.25
CA ARG A 237 -6.50 -4.29 -3.24
C ARG A 237 -5.50 -4.55 -2.13
N SER A 238 -4.73 -3.55 -1.77
CA SER A 238 -3.84 -3.59 -0.63
C SER A 238 -4.08 -2.39 0.29
N ILE A 239 -3.93 -2.62 1.59
CA ILE A 239 -4.04 -1.60 2.62
C ILE A 239 -2.94 -1.88 3.65
N PHE A 240 -2.09 -0.90 3.89
CA PHE A 240 -1.04 -1.00 4.91
C PHE A 240 -0.77 0.33 5.60
N VAL A 241 -0.07 0.26 6.73
CA VAL A 241 0.34 1.42 7.53
C VAL A 241 1.86 1.41 7.67
N LEU A 242 2.46 2.58 7.51
CA LEU A 242 3.87 2.88 7.80
C LEU A 242 4.01 3.83 9.00
#